data_AF-A0A7Y2HCN2-F1
#
_entry.id   AF-A0A7Y2HCN2-F1
#
_cell.length_a   1.000
_cell.length_b   1.000
_cell.length_c   1.000
_cell.angle_alpha   90.00
_cell.angle_beta   90.00
_cell.angle_gamma   90.00
#
_symmetry.space_group_name_H-M   'P 1'
#
loop_
_entity.id
_entity.type
_entity.pdbx_description
1 polymer ?
#
loop_
_entity_poly.entity_id
_entity_poly.type
_entity_poly.pdbx_seq_one_letter_code
_entity_poly.pdbx_strand_id
1 'polypeptide(L)'
;MMDKLIARFPEQLSEAISIGESASINAHDKELNKVYVAGLGGSGIGADFVAEFIRDECSIPYTVGKGYHIPAYVDENTLAICSSYSGNTEETLNSYKQLRETGAKIVIISSGGKLIDEAKTNGLDY
;
A
#
# COMPACT_ATOMS: atom_id res chain seq x y z
N MET A 1 20.97 -16.34 8.96
CA MET A 1 20.09 -15.17 9.15
C MET A 1 18.77 -15.39 8.42
N MET A 2 18.81 -15.76 7.13
CA MET A 2 17.61 -16.11 6.35
C MET A 2 16.84 -17.32 6.91
N ASP A 3 17.52 -18.40 7.33
CA ASP A 3 16.84 -19.60 7.84
C ASP A 3 15.95 -19.33 9.05
N LYS A 4 16.33 -18.34 9.88
CA LYS A 4 15.51 -17.90 11.02
C LYS A 4 14.25 -17.14 10.58
N LEU A 5 14.35 -16.35 9.51
CA LEU A 5 13.19 -15.64 8.94
C LEU A 5 12.22 -16.62 8.29
N ILE A 6 12.73 -17.62 7.59
CA ILE A 6 11.92 -18.69 6.99
C ILE A 6 11.24 -19.51 8.09
N ALA A 7 11.99 -19.92 9.12
CA ALA A 7 11.44 -20.70 10.23
C ALA A 7 10.34 -19.94 11.00
N ARG A 8 10.41 -18.61 11.05
CA ARG A 8 9.43 -17.73 11.72
C ARG A 8 8.25 -17.31 10.83
N PHE A 9 8.07 -17.91 9.65
CA PHE A 9 7.02 -17.50 8.73
C PHE A 9 5.60 -17.63 9.34
N PRO A 10 5.25 -18.71 10.09
CA PRO A 10 3.94 -18.80 10.74
C PRO A 10 3.67 -17.66 11.72
N GLU A 11 4.67 -17.27 12.52
CA GLU A 11 4.53 -16.14 13.46
C GLU A 11 4.37 -14.82 12.72
N GLN A 12 5.11 -14.61 11.63
CA GLN A 12 4.98 -13.42 10.78
C GLN A 12 3.57 -13.28 10.18
N LEU A 13 2.92 -14.39 9.82
CA LEU A 13 1.52 -14.36 9.35
C LEU A 13 0.56 -13.93 10.45
N SER A 14 0.70 -14.51 11.65
CA SER A 14 -0.13 -14.11 12.81
C SER A 14 0.07 -12.64 13.17
N GLU A 15 1.33 -12.18 13.19
CA GLU A 15 1.67 -10.76 13.42
C GLU A 15 1.02 -9.86 12.36
N ALA A 16 1.09 -10.23 11.07
CA ALA A 16 0.50 -9.45 9.99
C ALA A 16 -1.04 -9.37 10.08
N ILE A 17 -1.71 -10.46 10.47
CA ILE A 17 -3.16 -10.47 10.71
C ILE A 17 -3.51 -9.51 11.85
N SER A 18 -2.80 -9.60 12.99
CA SER A 18 -3.05 -8.69 14.12
C SER A 18 -2.80 -7.22 13.78
N ILE A 19 -1.80 -6.91 12.94
CA ILE A 19 -1.58 -5.55 12.44
C ILE A 19 -2.78 -5.09 11.60
N GLY A 20 -3.26 -5.93 10.68
CA GLY A 20 -4.43 -5.62 9.84
C GLY A 20 -5.71 -5.42 10.65
N GLU A 21 -5.98 -6.28 11.63
CA GLU A 21 -7.17 -6.20 12.49
C GLU A 21 -7.16 -4.97 13.41
N SER A 22 -5.97 -4.50 13.81
CA SER A 22 -5.81 -3.32 14.67
C SER A 22 -5.71 -2.00 13.90
N ALA A 23 -5.57 -2.05 12.57
CA ALA A 23 -5.48 -0.86 11.74
C ALA A 23 -6.81 -0.09 11.73
N SER A 24 -6.73 1.21 12.00
CA SER A 24 -7.86 2.13 11.90
C SER A 24 -7.72 2.96 10.63
N ILE A 25 -8.52 2.64 9.60
CA ILE A 25 -8.50 3.35 8.32
C ILE A 25 -9.70 4.30 8.26
N ASN A 26 -9.43 5.59 8.09
CA ASN A 26 -10.48 6.60 8.01
C ASN A 26 -11.24 6.47 6.68
N ALA A 27 -12.56 6.66 6.72
CA ALA A 27 -13.37 6.73 5.49
C ALA A 27 -12.88 7.86 4.57
N HIS A 28 -13.03 7.67 3.26
CA HIS A 28 -12.82 8.72 2.27
C HIS A 28 -14.12 9.49 2.02
N ASP A 29 -14.03 10.75 1.63
CA ASP A 29 -15.20 11.59 1.32
C ASP A 29 -15.79 11.29 -0.07
N LYS A 30 -15.00 10.66 -0.96
CA LYS A 30 -15.43 10.20 -2.27
C LYS A 30 -15.69 8.70 -2.29
N GLU A 31 -16.60 8.29 -3.17
CA GLU A 31 -16.78 6.88 -3.52
C GLU A 31 -15.51 6.35 -4.19
N LEU A 32 -14.96 5.25 -3.66
CA LEU A 32 -13.77 4.63 -4.22
C LEU A 32 -14.19 3.64 -5.31
N ASN A 33 -13.72 3.85 -6.54
CA ASN A 33 -14.09 3.03 -7.70
C ASN A 33 -12.91 2.32 -8.38
N LYS A 34 -11.70 2.44 -7.81
CA LYS A 34 -10.48 1.75 -8.25
C LYS A 34 -9.43 1.75 -7.14
N VAL A 35 -8.55 0.75 -7.19
CA VAL A 35 -7.40 0.59 -6.30
C VAL A 35 -6.11 0.64 -7.10
N TYR A 36 -5.15 1.43 -6.61
CA TYR A 36 -3.79 1.46 -7.13
C TYR A 36 -2.80 1.23 -5.99
N VAL A 37 -1.93 0.23 -6.13
CA VAL A 37 -0.93 -0.12 -5.11
C VAL A 37 0.46 0.10 -5.65
N ALA A 38 1.19 1.08 -5.10
CA ALA A 38 2.58 1.33 -5.42
C ALA A 38 3.48 0.48 -4.51
N GLY A 39 4.23 -0.46 -5.09
CA GLY A 39 5.10 -1.35 -4.33
C GLY A 39 6.05 -2.16 -5.20
N LEU A 40 7.32 -2.27 -4.77
CA LEU A 40 8.38 -2.97 -5.48
C LEU A 40 8.83 -4.21 -4.71
N GLY A 41 9.44 -5.17 -5.39
CA GLY A 41 9.98 -6.38 -4.76
C GLY A 41 8.94 -7.12 -3.93
N GLY A 42 9.26 -7.45 -2.67
CA GLY A 42 8.34 -8.13 -1.76
C GLY A 42 7.01 -7.38 -1.55
N SER A 43 7.03 -6.05 -1.48
CA SER A 43 5.82 -5.23 -1.38
C SER A 43 4.96 -5.31 -2.65
N GLY A 44 5.60 -5.33 -3.82
CA GLY A 44 4.90 -5.52 -5.09
C GLY A 44 4.33 -6.92 -5.27
N ILE A 45 5.09 -7.95 -4.88
CA ILE A 45 4.64 -9.36 -4.91
C ILE A 45 3.45 -9.57 -3.97
N GLY A 46 3.49 -8.99 -2.77
CA GLY A 46 2.36 -9.03 -1.84
C GLY A 46 1.11 -8.35 -2.42
N ALA A 47 1.27 -7.22 -3.10
CA ALA A 47 0.17 -6.55 -3.80
C ALA A 47 -0.39 -7.39 -4.96
N ASP A 48 0.46 -8.06 -5.75
CA ASP A 48 0.00 -8.99 -6.79
C ASP A 48 -0.79 -10.16 -6.20
N PHE A 49 -0.31 -10.73 -5.08
CA PHE A 49 -1.00 -11.80 -4.38
C PHE A 49 -2.39 -11.35 -3.91
N VAL A 50 -2.50 -10.16 -3.30
CA VAL A 50 -3.78 -9.60 -2.89
C VAL A 50 -4.71 -9.42 -4.09
N ALA A 51 -4.21 -8.89 -5.20
CA ALA A 51 -5.00 -8.70 -6.42
C ALA A 51 -5.64 -10.01 -6.92
N GLU A 52 -4.88 -11.10 -6.87
CA GLU A 52 -5.39 -12.43 -7.23
C GLU A 52 -6.37 -12.97 -6.17
N PHE A 53 -6.00 -12.84 -4.89
CA PHE A 53 -6.76 -13.39 -3.77
C PHE A 53 -8.18 -12.82 -3.69
N ILE A 54 -8.37 -11.53 -3.94
CA ILE A 54 -9.67 -10.86 -3.85
C ILE A 54 -10.41 -10.79 -5.19
N ARG A 55 -9.90 -11.40 -6.25
CA ARG A 55 -10.38 -11.22 -7.64
C ARG A 55 -11.88 -11.45 -7.79
N ASP A 56 -12.42 -12.49 -7.15
CA ASP A 56 -13.83 -12.87 -7.28
C ASP A 56 -14.78 -12.04 -6.40
N GLU A 57 -14.23 -11.23 -5.48
CA GLU A 57 -14.98 -10.43 -4.51
C GLU A 57 -14.86 -8.92 -4.75
N CYS A 58 -13.73 -8.48 -5.32
CA CYS A 58 -13.45 -7.07 -5.57
C CYS A 58 -14.23 -6.58 -6.80
N SER A 59 -15.20 -5.70 -6.56
CA SER A 59 -16.08 -5.16 -7.61
C SER A 59 -15.46 -4.01 -8.42
N ILE A 60 -14.25 -3.57 -8.06
CA ILE A 60 -13.57 -2.43 -8.67
C ILE A 60 -12.17 -2.84 -9.16
N PRO A 61 -11.60 -2.18 -10.19
CA PRO A 61 -10.28 -2.52 -10.70
C PRO A 61 -9.19 -2.36 -9.63
N TYR A 62 -8.31 -3.38 -9.51
CA TYR A 62 -7.12 -3.35 -8.67
C TYR A 62 -5.87 -3.42 -9.54
N THR A 63 -4.95 -2.47 -9.37
CA THR A 63 -3.73 -2.38 -10.18
C THR A 63 -2.48 -2.19 -9.33
N VAL A 64 -1.38 -2.86 -9.69
CA VAL A 64 -0.10 -2.78 -8.99
C VAL A 64 0.91 -1.97 -9.80
N GLY A 65 1.33 -0.84 -9.26
CA GLY A 65 2.36 0.03 -9.80
C GLY A 65 3.75 -0.36 -9.32
N LYS A 66 4.62 -0.72 -10.27
CA LYS A 66 6.01 -1.14 -10.01
C LYS A 66 7.05 -0.20 -10.61
N GLY A 67 6.64 1.03 -10.92
CA GLY A 67 7.48 2.02 -11.59
C GLY A 67 7.44 3.38 -10.89
N TYR A 68 8.11 4.35 -11.50
CA TYR A 68 8.20 5.70 -10.97
C TYR A 68 6.93 6.52 -11.16
N HIS A 69 6.11 6.23 -12.18
CA HIS A 69 4.98 7.07 -12.56
C HIS A 69 3.65 6.38 -12.28
N ILE A 70 2.69 7.15 -11.78
CA ILE A 70 1.32 6.67 -11.63
C ILE A 70 0.58 6.75 -12.97
N PRO A 71 -0.38 5.86 -13.24
CA PRO A 71 -1.24 5.97 -14.40
C PRO A 71 -2.11 7.24 -14.35
N ALA A 72 -2.43 7.79 -15.52
CA ALA A 72 -3.24 9.02 -15.64
C ALA A 72 -4.69 8.89 -15.13
N TYR A 73 -5.18 7.67 -14.90
CA TYR A 73 -6.54 7.44 -14.38
C TYR A 73 -6.65 7.58 -12.86
N VAL A 74 -5.53 7.76 -12.15
CA VAL A 74 -5.52 7.92 -10.70
C VAL A 74 -5.99 9.31 -10.33
N ASP A 75 -7.02 9.37 -9.50
CA ASP A 75 -7.81 10.57 -9.17
C ASP A 75 -8.41 10.46 -7.75
N GLU A 76 -9.27 11.41 -7.37
CA GLU A 76 -9.91 11.47 -6.05
C GLU A 76 -10.81 10.27 -5.72
N ASN A 77 -11.21 9.47 -6.70
CA ASN A 77 -12.00 8.24 -6.52
C ASN A 77 -11.11 6.99 -6.40
N THR A 78 -9.80 7.15 -6.22
CA THR A 78 -8.84 6.05 -6.11
C THR A 78 -8.45 5.77 -4.66
N LEU A 79 -8.46 4.49 -4.26
CA LEU A 79 -7.73 4.02 -3.09
C LEU A 79 -6.28 3.76 -3.50
N ALA A 80 -5.37 4.61 -3.03
CA ALA A 80 -3.96 4.52 -3.32
C ALA A 80 -3.19 3.96 -2.12
N ILE A 81 -2.58 2.78 -2.28
CA ILE A 81 -1.80 2.12 -1.22
C ILE A 81 -0.32 2.22 -1.56
N CYS A 82 0.49 2.84 -0.70
CA CYS A 82 1.95 2.85 -0.85
C CYS A 82 2.56 1.81 0.09
N SER A 83 3.03 0.69 -0.48
CA SER A 83 3.66 -0.39 0.29
C SER A 83 5.17 -0.39 0.07
N SER A 84 5.93 -0.24 1.15
CA SER A 84 7.39 -0.36 1.13
C SER A 84 7.88 -0.74 2.52
N TYR A 85 8.52 -1.91 2.66
CA TYR A 85 9.06 -2.35 3.94
C TYR A 85 10.02 -1.32 4.57
N SER A 86 10.92 -0.74 3.76
CA SER A 86 11.89 0.26 4.23
C SER A 86 11.31 1.66 4.39
N GLY A 87 10.12 1.92 3.82
CA GLY A 87 9.53 3.25 3.67
C GLY A 87 10.33 4.23 2.82
N ASN A 88 11.36 3.75 2.12
CA ASN A 88 12.35 4.57 1.42
C ASN A 88 12.57 4.14 -0.04
N THR A 89 11.83 3.14 -0.53
CA THR A 89 11.90 2.72 -1.94
C THR A 89 11.61 3.93 -2.84
N GLU A 90 12.55 4.24 -3.74
CA GLU A 90 12.55 5.48 -4.52
C GLU A 90 11.31 5.56 -5.43
N GLU A 91 10.96 4.48 -6.09
CA GLU A 91 9.82 4.36 -6.98
C GLU A 91 8.50 4.56 -6.24
N THR A 92 8.36 3.95 -5.06
CA THR A 92 7.18 4.10 -4.20
C THR A 92 7.08 5.53 -3.67
N LEU A 93 8.19 6.14 -3.26
CA LEU A 93 8.22 7.55 -2.84
C LEU A 93 7.85 8.49 -3.99
N ASN A 94 8.31 8.21 -5.21
CA ASN A 94 7.97 9.03 -6.37
C ASN A 94 6.49 8.89 -6.74
N SER A 95 5.94 7.68 -6.65
CA SER A 95 4.51 7.43 -6.80
C SER A 95 3.70 8.18 -5.73
N TYR A 96 4.10 8.08 -4.45
CA TYR A 96 3.48 8.81 -3.34
C TYR A 96 3.38 10.32 -3.62
N LYS A 97 4.47 10.94 -4.08
CA LYS A 97 4.49 12.38 -4.42
C LYS A 97 3.47 12.73 -5.49
N GLN A 98 3.33 11.91 -6.54
CA GLN A 98 2.32 12.14 -7.57
C GLN A 98 0.91 11.92 -7.04
N LEU A 99 0.69 10.89 -6.21
CA LEU A 99 -0.61 10.58 -5.62
C LEU A 99 -1.15 11.75 -4.78
N ARG A 100 -0.28 12.48 -4.08
CA ARG A 100 -0.65 13.67 -3.30
C ARG A 100 -1.33 14.77 -4.13
N GLU A 101 -0.98 14.86 -5.41
CA GLU A 101 -1.54 15.86 -6.32
C GLU A 101 -2.90 15.45 -6.93
N THR A 102 -3.33 14.19 -6.73
CA THR A 102 -4.56 13.65 -7.34
C THR A 102 -5.80 13.74 -6.46
N GLY A 103 -5.64 13.99 -5.15
CA GLY A 103 -6.74 13.90 -4.19
C GLY A 103 -7.17 12.46 -3.83
N ALA A 104 -6.45 11.44 -4.30
CA ALA A 104 -6.71 10.05 -3.96
C ALA A 104 -6.68 9.79 -2.45
N LYS A 105 -7.41 8.77 -2.01
CA LYS A 105 -7.30 8.27 -0.63
C LYS A 105 -6.00 7.51 -0.47
N ILE A 106 -5.02 8.10 0.20
CA ILE A 106 -3.70 7.48 0.40
C ILE A 106 -3.65 6.73 1.73
N VAL A 107 -3.24 5.45 1.66
CA VAL A 107 -2.91 4.60 2.80
C VAL A 107 -1.46 4.14 2.67
N ILE A 108 -0.67 4.21 3.74
CA ILE A 108 0.71 3.76 3.76
C ILE A 108 0.82 2.39 4.44
N ILE A 109 1.68 1.51 3.94
CA ILE A 109 2.04 0.27 4.63
C ILE A 109 3.57 0.18 4.64
N SER A 110 4.17 0.35 5.82
CA SER A 110 5.62 0.38 5.97
C SER A 110 6.05 0.05 7.41
N SER A 111 7.28 -0.45 7.59
CA SER A 111 7.88 -0.63 8.91
C SER A 111 8.56 0.64 9.44
N GLY A 112 8.62 1.71 8.66
CA GLY A 112 9.24 2.99 9.05
C GLY A 112 9.56 3.90 7.87
N GLY A 113 10.61 4.70 8.00
CA GLY A 113 11.16 5.52 6.91
C GLY A 113 10.29 6.70 6.49
N LYS A 114 10.69 7.33 5.38
CA LYS A 114 10.09 8.58 4.90
C LYS A 114 8.58 8.50 4.70
N LEU A 115 8.06 7.37 4.20
CA LEU A 115 6.60 7.21 4.03
C LEU A 115 5.82 7.29 5.35
N ILE A 116 6.36 6.77 6.45
CA ILE A 116 5.72 6.88 7.77
C ILE A 116 5.83 8.28 8.33
N ASP A 117 6.98 8.95 8.12
CA ASP A 117 7.15 10.35 8.52
C ASP A 117 6.13 11.24 7.80
N GLU A 118 6.01 11.07 6.49
CA GLU A 118 5.02 11.72 5.63
C GLU A 118 3.58 11.43 6.09
N ALA A 119 3.26 10.17 6.42
CA ALA A 119 1.94 9.80 6.90
C ALA A 119 1.56 10.55 8.18
N LYS A 120 2.49 10.60 9.15
CA LYS A 120 2.30 11.32 10.41
C LYS A 120 2.17 12.82 10.21
N THR A 121 3.04 13.42 9.39
CA THR A 121 3.03 14.86 9.11
C THR A 121 1.73 15.30 8.45
N ASN A 122 1.17 14.47 7.57
CA ASN A 122 0.01 14.82 6.76
C ASN A 122 -1.31 14.21 7.27
N GLY A 123 -1.29 13.49 8.39
CA GLY A 123 -2.48 12.82 8.94
C GLY A 123 -3.07 11.76 8.02
N LEU A 124 -2.22 11.01 7.30
CA LEU A 124 -2.64 9.88 6.47
C LEU A 124 -2.82 8.62 7.31
N ASP A 125 -3.58 7.66 6.78
CA ASP A 125 -3.69 6.33 7.38
C ASP A 125 -2.41 5.53 7.08
N TYR A 126 -1.87 4.81 8.07
CA TYR A 126 -0.65 4.00 7.95
C TYR A 126 -0.59 2.83 8.93
#